data_AF-A0A1I6QF13-F1
#
_entry.id   AF-A0A1I6QF13-F1
#
_cell.length_a   1.000
_cell.length_b   1.000
_cell.length_c   1.000
_cell.angle_alpha   90.00
_cell.angle_beta   90.00
_cell.angle_gamma   90.00
#
_symmetry.space_group_name_H-M   'P 1'
#
loop_
_entity.id
_entity.type
_entity.pdbx_description
1 polymer ?
#
loop_
_entity_poly.entity_id
_entity_poly.type
_entity_poly.pdbx_seq_one_letter_code
_entity_poly.pdbx_strand_id
1 'polypeptide(L)' 'MNEFEKNVQSKRNDAVDSGVGFIVSFGFFTTLFIIATVVKFIGS' A
#
# COMPACT_ATOMS: atom_id res chain seq x y z
N MET A 1 3.81 -27.80 -13.98
CA MET A 1 4.94 -27.06 -13.40
C MET A 1 6.24 -27.72 -13.82
N ASN A 2 6.97 -27.08 -14.74
CA ASN A 2 8.29 -27.53 -15.16
C ASN A 2 9.36 -27.12 -14.12
N GLU A 3 10.61 -27.51 -14.35
CA GLU A 3 11.75 -27.17 -13.49
C GLU A 3 11.90 -25.66 -13.23
N PHE A 4 11.50 -24.82 -14.19
CA PHE A 4 11.64 -23.37 -14.17
C PHE A 4 10.55 -22.66 -13.37
N GLU A 5 9.35 -23.23 -13.30
CA GLU A 5 8.23 -22.70 -12.51
C GLU A 5 8.34 -23.03 -11.00
N LYS A 6 9.20 -23.99 -10.62
CA LYS A 6 9.40 -24.37 -9.21
C LYS A 6 10.17 -23.32 -8.40
N ASN A 7 11.12 -22.63 -9.03
CA ASN A 7 12.03 -21.65 -8.41
C ASN A 7 11.89 -20.26 -9.03
N VAL A 8 10.66 -19.74 -9.11
CA VAL A 8 10.42 -18.37 -9.57
C VAL A 8 10.88 -17.35 -8.52
N GLN A 9 11.50 -16.26 -8.98
CA GLN A 9 12.07 -15.19 -8.16
C GLN A 9 11.05 -14.55 -7.20
N SER A 10 9.81 -14.41 -7.65
CA SER A 10 8.69 -13.97 -6.82
C SER A 10 7.54 -14.94 -6.99
N LYS A 11 6.99 -15.41 -5.85
CA LYS A 11 5.76 -16.21 -5.80
C LYS A 11 4.51 -15.35 -5.60
N ARG A 12 4.66 -14.03 -5.50
CA ARG A 12 3.55 -13.07 -5.35
C ARG A 12 3.01 -12.67 -6.72
N ASN A 13 1.72 -12.35 -6.76
CA ASN A 13 1.06 -11.88 -7.97
C ASN A 13 1.04 -10.34 -8.03
N ASP A 14 0.92 -9.83 -9.25
CA ASP A 14 0.97 -8.40 -9.55
C ASP A 14 -0.16 -7.58 -8.89
N ALA A 15 -1.34 -8.18 -8.67
CA ALA A 15 -2.45 -7.50 -7.99
C ALA A 15 -2.14 -7.24 -6.51
N VAL A 16 -1.48 -8.19 -5.84
CA VAL A 16 -1.04 -8.02 -4.44
C VAL A 16 0.08 -6.99 -4.37
N ASP A 17 1.04 -7.04 -5.30
CA ASP A 17 2.17 -6.11 -5.30
C ASP A 17 1.70 -4.67 -5.61
N SER A 18 0.81 -4.52 -6.59
CA SER A 18 0.15 -3.25 -6.91
C SER A 18 -0.73 -2.75 -5.76
N GLY A 19 -1.50 -3.63 -5.13
CA GLY A 19 -2.33 -3.30 -3.98
C GLY A 19 -1.52 -2.80 -2.79
N VAL A 20 -0.41 -3.47 -2.47
CA VAL A 20 0.50 -3.04 -1.39
C VAL A 20 1.15 -1.69 -1.74
N GLY A 21 1.64 -1.52 -2.97
CA GLY A 21 2.24 -0.26 -3.41
C GLY A 21 1.27 0.93 -3.30
N PHE A 22 0.00 0.72 -3.67
CA PHE A 22 -1.05 1.72 -3.53
C PHE A 22 -1.40 1.99 -2.06
N ILE A 23 -1.73 0.96 -1.28
CA ILE A 23 -2.23 1.11 0.10
C ILE A 23 -1.18 1.77 1.00
N VAL A 24 0.09 1.39 0.88
CA VAL A 24 1.16 1.98 1.72
C VAL A 24 1.29 3.47 1.44
N SER A 25 1.36 3.86 0.17
CA SER A 25 1.52 5.26 -0.22
C SER A 25 0.27 6.09 0.09
N PHE A 26 -0.91 5.60 -0.32
CA PHE A 26 -2.19 6.25 -0.08
C PHE A 26 -2.47 6.40 1.41
N GLY A 27 -2.36 5.30 2.17
CA GLY A 27 -2.60 5.29 3.62
C GLY A 27 -1.73 6.29 4.38
N PHE A 28 -0.45 6.43 4.00
CA PHE A 28 0.45 7.43 4.59
C PHE A 28 -0.08 8.85 4.40
N PHE A 29 -0.33 9.26 3.15
CA PHE A 29 -0.78 10.63 2.86
C PHE A 29 -2.20 10.90 3.36
N THR A 30 -3.11 9.91 3.28
CA THR A 30 -4.46 10.01 3.85
C THR A 30 -4.40 10.19 5.36
N THR A 31 -3.51 9.49 6.07
CA THR A 31 -3.34 9.67 7.52
C THR A 31 -2.87 11.08 7.86
N LEU A 32 -1.89 11.63 7.12
CA LEU A 32 -1.45 13.01 7.31
C LEU A 32 -2.59 14.01 7.07
N PHE A 33 -3.39 13.81 6.03
CA PHE A 33 -4.55 14.66 5.73
C PHE A 33 -5.61 14.59 6.83
N ILE A 34 -5.89 13.41 7.37
CA ILE A 34 -6.83 13.22 8.48
C ILE A 34 -6.32 13.98 9.70
N ILE A 35 -5.05 13.82 10.07
CA ILE A 35 -4.45 14.54 11.19
C ILE A 35 -4.60 16.05 11.01
N ALA A 36 -4.25 16.58 9.84
CA ALA A 36 -4.40 18.01 9.56
C ALA A 36 -5.85 18.49 9.67
N THR A 37 -6.80 17.69 9.18
CA THR A 37 -8.24 17.99 9.26
C THR A 37 -8.73 17.98 10.71
N VAL A 38 -8.31 17.01 11.52
CA VAL A 38 -8.66 16.93 12.94
C VAL A 38 -8.11 18.13 13.71
N VAL A 39 -6.85 18.48 13.48
CA VAL A 39 -6.23 19.68 14.09
C VAL A 39 -7.00 20.94 13.71
N LYS A 40 -7.35 21.10 12.43
CA LYS A 40 -8.16 22.23 11.97
C LYS A 40 -9.54 22.27 12.62
N PHE A 41 -10.20 21.12 12.75
CA PHE A 41 -11.55 21.01 13.31
C PHE A 41 -11.60 21.31 14.81
N ILE A 42 -10.59 20.88 15.57
CA ILE A 42 -10.52 21.12 17.02
C ILE A 42 -9.93 22.50 17.34
N GLY A 43 -9.03 23.00 16.50
CA GLY A 43 -8.34 24.29 16.68
C GLY A 43 -9.08 25.51 16.13
N SER A 44 -10.25 25.33 15.49
CA SER A 44 -11.15 26.41 15.04
C SER A 44 -12.37 26.54 15.93
#